data_AF-A0A9D5KCD5-F1
#
_entry.id   AF-A0A9D5KCD5-F1
#
_cell.length_a   1.000
_cell.length_b   1.000
_cell.length_c   1.000
_cell.angle_alpha   90.00
_cell.angle_beta   90.00
_cell.angle_gamma   90.00
#
_symmetry.space_group_name_H-M   'P 1'
#
loop_
_entity.id
_entity.type
_entity.pdbx_description
1 polymer ?
#
loop_
_entity_poly.entity_id
_entity_poly.type
_entity_poly.pdbx_seq_one_letter_code
_entity_poly.pdbx_strand_id
1 'polypeptide(L)'
;MACPAGTAGIGGTIMNARERRTTLIALGMLLPNFLGFLVFVAGPVVFSFIMAFTNWDLTLHNRFSTDQVMFVGFDNFKALFGGAQWRYFSKYFYNTVYLMMAIPVGIALSLVAALLLNSEIKPLSQRTGKKERLIVPLITIIGAGAMYMLGAHPGGIFLFLLTGGLVLLTLVVKQTAFRTMFYLPHFTSGVAIYILWKAMYRPETGPINNILQPILNSIASLVSSTPAVLWQSIGWLFVLAMAGFFLWSVVTLVIKFKDEDIGVIGLIFSILGIAIFFTLIGSLGYVTGNLPKWVAEQGGLFAPSWLVSVQWAKPALLIMAVFFAMGSNNMLLYLAALNNVPTHLYDAAAIDGANAWQRFWNVTWPQLAPTTFFIVIMATIYGLQGGFEQARVMTEGGPAGSTTTLSYYLYLTGFDDFRLGMASAIAWTMFALIFTMTMVNWRYGNRMVND
;
A
#
# COMPACT_ATOMS: atom_id res chain seq x y z
N MET A 1 14.80 21.51 58.54
CA MET A 1 15.63 20.28 58.51
C MET A 1 16.02 20.03 57.08
N ALA A 2 17.29 20.26 56.74
CA ALA A 2 17.84 20.08 55.40
C ALA A 2 18.12 18.59 55.16
N CYS A 3 17.70 18.07 54.02
CA CYS A 3 18.08 16.74 53.51
C CYS A 3 19.28 16.95 52.57
N PRO A 4 20.42 16.27 52.75
CA PRO A 4 21.61 16.56 51.97
C PRO A 4 21.50 15.94 50.56
N ALA A 5 21.93 16.72 49.57
CA ALA A 5 22.10 16.29 48.19
C ALA A 5 23.13 15.15 48.12
N GLY A 6 22.68 13.96 47.73
CA GLY A 6 23.55 12.84 47.40
C GLY A 6 24.10 12.99 45.99
N THR A 7 25.39 13.30 45.89
CA THR A 7 26.20 13.25 44.66
C THR A 7 26.12 11.86 44.04
N ALA A 8 25.49 11.74 42.86
CA ALA A 8 25.50 10.53 42.04
C ALA A 8 26.89 10.37 41.41
N GLY A 9 27.80 9.76 42.16
CA GLY A 9 29.05 9.22 41.62
C GLY A 9 28.76 8.02 40.73
N ILE A 10 29.37 8.00 39.55
CA ILE A 10 29.47 6.83 38.67
C ILE A 10 30.41 5.83 39.37
N GLY A 11 29.88 5.14 40.37
CA GLY A 11 30.55 4.04 41.06
C GLY A 11 29.76 2.78 40.81
N GLY A 12 30.38 1.79 40.16
CA GLY A 12 29.80 0.45 40.02
C GLY A 12 29.48 -0.12 41.40
N THR A 13 28.21 -0.07 41.79
CA THR A 13 27.72 -0.69 43.01
C THR A 13 27.87 -2.19 42.87
N ILE A 14 28.74 -2.77 43.72
CA ILE A 14 28.84 -4.22 43.89
C ILE A 14 27.45 -4.70 44.32
N MET A 15 26.73 -5.42 43.44
CA MET A 15 25.39 -5.92 43.71
C MET A 15 25.38 -6.69 45.04
N ASN A 16 24.45 -6.35 45.94
CA ASN A 16 24.29 -7.06 47.20
C ASN A 16 23.87 -8.52 46.93
N ALA A 17 24.21 -9.46 47.82
CA ALA A 17 23.93 -10.90 47.60
C ALA A 17 22.44 -11.20 47.33
N ARG A 18 21.54 -10.40 47.91
CA ARG A 18 20.09 -10.47 47.66
C ARG A 18 19.71 -9.99 46.26
N GLU A 19 20.29 -8.88 45.79
CA GLU A 19 20.08 -8.36 44.43
C GLU A 19 20.63 -9.34 43.39
N ARG A 20 21.81 -9.92 43.63
CA ARG A 20 22.38 -10.95 42.75
C ARG A 20 21.48 -12.18 42.64
N ARG A 21 20.89 -12.62 43.76
CA ARG A 21 19.92 -13.73 43.75
C ARG A 21 18.65 -13.37 42.98
N THR A 22 18.10 -12.17 43.18
CA THR A 22 16.92 -11.70 42.45
C THR A 22 17.18 -11.58 40.94
N THR A 23 18.34 -11.03 40.54
CA THR A 23 18.75 -10.94 39.14
C THR A 23 18.96 -12.33 38.52
N LEU A 24 19.55 -13.28 39.25
CA LEU A 24 19.69 -14.66 38.78
C LEU A 24 18.34 -15.38 38.61
N ILE A 25 17.38 -15.13 39.51
CA ILE A 25 16.01 -15.65 39.37
C ILE A 25 15.33 -15.01 38.15
N ALA A 26 15.44 -13.68 37.98
CA ALA A 26 14.90 -12.99 36.81
C ALA A 26 15.53 -13.48 35.49
N LEU A 27 16.85 -13.67 35.45
CA LEU A 27 17.55 -14.27 34.32
C LEU A 27 17.10 -15.72 34.08
N GLY A 28 16.91 -16.51 35.14
CA GLY A 28 16.37 -17.86 35.06
C GLY A 28 14.96 -17.90 34.44
N MET A 29 14.11 -16.92 34.77
CA MET A 29 12.77 -16.77 34.16
C MET A 29 12.83 -16.30 32.70
N LEU A 30 13.83 -15.50 32.33
CA LEU A 30 14.05 -15.04 30.94
C LEU A 30 14.75 -16.09 30.07
N LEU A 31 15.46 -17.04 30.68
CA LEU A 31 16.32 -18.02 30.00
C LEU A 31 15.58 -18.80 28.90
N PRO A 32 14.34 -19.32 29.10
CA PRO A 32 13.67 -20.10 28.06
C PRO A 32 13.38 -19.26 26.80
N ASN A 33 12.94 -18.01 26.95
CA ASN A 33 12.67 -17.12 25.83
C ASN A 33 13.98 -16.69 25.14
N PHE A 34 15.02 -16.39 25.93
CA PHE A 34 16.32 -15.99 25.39
C PHE A 34 17.01 -17.13 24.62
N LEU A 35 16.96 -18.35 25.14
CA LEU A 35 17.47 -19.53 24.44
C LEU A 35 16.71 -19.80 23.15
N GLY A 36 15.37 -19.69 23.17
CA GLY A 36 14.55 -19.80 21.97
C GLY A 36 14.95 -18.78 20.90
N PHE A 37 15.12 -17.51 21.29
CA PHE A 37 15.61 -16.46 20.40
C PHE A 37 17.01 -16.77 19.84
N LEU A 38 17.96 -17.18 20.67
CA LEU A 38 19.32 -17.47 20.22
C LEU A 38 19.37 -18.62 19.22
N VAL A 39 18.66 -19.72 19.51
CA VAL A 39 18.72 -20.93 18.68
C VAL A 39 17.92 -20.78 17.40
N PHE A 40 16.71 -20.22 17.46
CA PHE A 40 15.78 -20.21 16.33
C PHE A 40 15.72 -18.90 15.55
N VAL A 41 16.26 -17.80 16.09
CA VAL A 41 16.30 -16.50 15.40
C VAL A 41 17.76 -16.09 15.14
N ALA A 42 18.56 -15.90 16.19
CA ALA A 42 19.92 -15.39 16.02
C ALA A 42 20.81 -16.39 15.28
N GLY A 43 20.72 -17.68 15.59
CA GLY A 43 21.49 -18.74 14.93
C GLY A 43 21.32 -18.76 13.41
N PRO A 44 20.09 -18.94 12.88
CA PRO A 44 19.85 -18.90 11.43
C PRO A 44 20.22 -17.57 10.77
N VAL A 45 20.05 -16.44 11.46
CA VAL A 45 20.46 -15.12 10.94
C VAL A 45 21.97 -15.04 10.80
N VAL A 46 22.73 -15.41 11.84
CA VAL A 46 24.20 -15.44 11.80
C VAL A 46 24.68 -16.42 10.74
N PHE A 47 24.04 -17.58 10.63
CA PHE A 47 24.35 -18.56 9.59
C PHE A 47 24.11 -18.00 8.18
N SER A 48 22.99 -17.33 7.95
CA SER A 48 22.71 -16.62 6.70
C SER A 48 23.74 -15.51 6.42
N PHE A 49 24.20 -14.79 7.44
CA PHE A 49 25.27 -13.82 7.29
C PHE A 49 26.56 -14.46 6.79
N ILE A 50 26.97 -15.57 7.42
CA ILE A 50 28.17 -16.30 7.01
C ILE A 50 28.02 -16.81 5.57
N MET A 51 26.85 -17.37 5.22
CA MET A 51 26.58 -17.85 3.85
C MET A 51 26.76 -16.76 2.80
N ALA A 52 26.44 -15.50 3.10
CA ALA A 52 26.60 -14.39 2.16
C ALA A 52 28.05 -14.18 1.67
N PHE A 53 29.05 -14.67 2.42
CA PHE A 53 30.47 -14.59 2.07
C PHE A 53 31.05 -15.90 1.54
N THR A 54 30.20 -16.86 1.18
CA THR A 54 30.59 -18.17 0.65
C THR A 54 30.07 -18.38 -0.78
N ASN A 55 30.69 -19.27 -1.54
CA ASN A 55 30.20 -19.71 -2.86
C ASN A 55 29.07 -20.76 -2.76
N TRP A 56 28.37 -20.85 -1.61
CA TRP A 56 27.43 -21.94 -1.38
C TRP A 56 26.32 -21.97 -2.43
N ASP A 57 26.29 -23.04 -3.20
CA ASP A 57 25.22 -23.44 -4.10
C ASP A 57 24.75 -24.87 -3.74
N LEU A 58 23.43 -25.12 -3.76
CA LEU A 58 22.89 -26.45 -3.42
C LEU A 58 23.25 -27.51 -4.48
N THR A 59 23.60 -27.12 -5.70
CA THR A 59 24.09 -28.04 -6.73
C THR A 59 25.47 -28.63 -6.41
N LEU A 60 26.25 -27.98 -5.52
CA LEU A 60 27.56 -28.47 -5.05
C LEU A 60 27.43 -29.75 -4.21
N HIS A 61 26.26 -30.00 -3.63
CA HIS A 61 25.98 -31.22 -2.84
C HIS A 61 25.47 -32.39 -3.69
N ASN A 62 25.55 -32.28 -5.02
CA ASN A 62 25.30 -33.39 -5.91
C ASN A 62 26.43 -34.44 -5.77
N ARG A 63 26.08 -35.73 -5.78
CA ARG A 63 27.04 -36.86 -5.69
C ARG A 63 28.15 -36.81 -6.76
N PHE A 64 27.93 -36.04 -7.82
CA PHE A 64 28.85 -35.87 -8.95
C PHE A 64 29.67 -34.57 -8.90
N SER A 65 29.44 -33.68 -7.93
CA SER A 65 30.26 -32.47 -7.74
C SER A 65 31.24 -32.65 -6.58
N THR A 66 32.49 -32.26 -6.79
CA THR A 66 33.55 -32.25 -5.78
C THR A 66 33.80 -30.87 -5.19
N ASP A 67 32.99 -29.89 -5.55
CA ASP A 67 33.18 -28.51 -5.15
C ASP A 67 32.82 -28.32 -3.67
N GLN A 68 33.77 -27.78 -2.91
CA GLN A 68 33.58 -27.47 -1.50
C GLN A 68 33.03 -26.07 -1.31
N VAL A 69 32.33 -25.84 -0.19
CA VAL A 69 31.92 -24.51 0.24
C VAL A 69 33.18 -23.75 0.68
N MET A 70 33.57 -22.77 -0.13
CA MET A 70 34.73 -21.92 0.09
C MET A 70 34.29 -20.51 0.48
N PHE A 71 35.10 -19.87 1.32
CA PHE A 71 34.94 -18.46 1.63
C PHE A 71 35.43 -17.61 0.45
N VAL A 72 34.53 -16.85 -0.15
CA VAL A 72 34.78 -15.98 -1.33
C VAL A 72 34.82 -14.49 -0.96
N GLY A 73 34.71 -14.16 0.33
CA GLY A 73 34.68 -12.78 0.80
C GLY A 73 33.52 -12.00 0.18
N PHE A 74 33.82 -10.85 -0.44
CA PHE A 74 32.81 -9.92 -0.98
C PHE A 74 32.37 -10.21 -2.42
N ASP A 75 32.71 -11.37 -2.99
CA ASP A 75 32.41 -11.67 -4.40
C ASP A 75 30.91 -11.64 -4.71
N ASN A 76 30.06 -12.17 -3.82
CA ASN A 76 28.61 -12.10 -3.99
C ASN A 76 28.07 -10.66 -4.00
N PHE A 77 28.62 -9.78 -3.14
CA PHE A 77 28.24 -8.37 -3.12
C PHE A 77 28.76 -7.61 -4.35
N LYS A 78 30.00 -7.85 -4.78
CA LYS A 78 30.55 -7.29 -6.02
C LYS A 78 29.75 -7.73 -7.24
N ALA A 79 29.32 -9.00 -7.27
CA ALA A 79 28.44 -9.50 -8.32
C ALA A 79 27.08 -8.81 -8.26
N LEU A 80 26.48 -8.64 -7.08
CA LEU A 80 25.17 -7.99 -6.91
C LEU A 80 25.18 -6.53 -7.40
N PHE A 81 26.22 -5.78 -7.06
CA PHE A 81 26.37 -4.36 -7.42
C PHE A 81 27.13 -4.14 -8.75
N GLY A 82 27.50 -5.22 -9.44
CA GLY A 82 28.22 -5.20 -10.70
C GLY A 82 27.53 -6.00 -11.80
N GLY A 83 28.07 -5.90 -13.02
CA GLY A 83 27.69 -6.77 -14.14
C GLY A 83 26.18 -6.81 -14.47
N ALA A 84 25.69 -8.01 -14.80
CA ALA A 84 24.32 -8.23 -15.23
C ALA A 84 23.31 -8.27 -14.06
N GLN A 85 23.78 -8.63 -12.87
CA GLN A 85 22.98 -8.84 -11.66
C GLN A 85 22.49 -7.51 -11.10
N TRP A 86 23.29 -6.44 -11.22
CA TRP A 86 22.83 -5.08 -10.92
C TRP A 86 21.58 -4.68 -11.70
N ARG A 87 21.49 -5.07 -12.98
CA ARG A 87 20.31 -4.78 -13.82
C ARG A 87 19.05 -5.47 -13.28
N TYR A 88 19.17 -6.68 -12.78
CA TYR A 88 18.05 -7.40 -12.15
C TYR A 88 17.70 -6.80 -10.80
N PHE A 89 18.70 -6.57 -9.94
CA PHE A 89 18.51 -5.98 -8.62
C PHE A 89 17.83 -4.62 -8.70
N SER A 90 18.35 -3.70 -9.53
CA SER A 90 17.77 -2.35 -9.72
C SER A 90 16.34 -2.40 -10.29
N LYS A 91 16.07 -3.29 -11.25
CA LYS A 91 14.74 -3.49 -11.81
C LYS A 91 13.74 -4.00 -10.77
N TYR A 92 14.14 -4.98 -9.96
CA TYR A 92 13.26 -5.57 -8.95
C TYR A 92 13.12 -4.67 -7.71
N PHE A 93 14.15 -3.88 -7.39
CA PHE A 93 14.05 -2.79 -6.43
C PHE A 93 13.03 -1.75 -6.90
N TYR A 94 13.10 -1.31 -8.16
CA TYR A 94 12.10 -0.41 -8.74
C TYR A 94 10.68 -0.99 -8.66
N ASN A 95 10.50 -2.27 -9.02
CA ASN A 95 9.19 -2.92 -8.91
C ASN A 95 8.68 -2.95 -7.45
N THR A 96 9.57 -3.20 -6.49
CA THR A 96 9.23 -3.22 -5.06
C THR A 96 8.79 -1.82 -4.60
N VAL A 97 9.57 -0.78 -4.90
CA VAL A 97 9.24 0.62 -4.59
C VAL A 97 7.94 1.05 -5.29
N TYR A 98 7.72 0.60 -6.53
CA TYR A 98 6.48 0.89 -7.25
C TYR A 98 5.26 0.32 -6.52
N LEU A 99 5.31 -0.95 -6.07
CA LEU A 99 4.21 -1.56 -5.32
C LEU A 99 4.05 -0.95 -3.92
N MET A 100 5.13 -0.44 -3.32
CA MET A 100 5.07 0.32 -2.07
C MET A 100 4.30 1.63 -2.17
N MET A 101 4.04 2.16 -3.37
CA MET A 101 3.15 3.32 -3.53
C MET A 101 1.71 3.02 -3.08
N ALA A 102 1.33 1.74 -2.97
CA ALA A 102 0.08 1.34 -2.34
C ALA A 102 0.02 1.67 -0.84
N ILE A 103 1.17 1.83 -0.17
CA ILE A 103 1.25 2.10 1.28
C ILE A 103 0.63 3.46 1.62
N PRO A 104 1.10 4.61 1.11
CA PRO A 104 0.52 5.90 1.48
C PRO A 104 -0.97 5.98 1.13
N VAL A 105 -1.37 5.42 -0.02
CA VAL A 105 -2.78 5.34 -0.43
C VAL A 105 -3.58 4.48 0.54
N GLY A 106 -3.06 3.31 0.91
CA GLY A 106 -3.68 2.39 1.86
C GLY A 106 -3.81 2.98 3.26
N ILE A 107 -2.79 3.70 3.74
CA ILE A 107 -2.84 4.42 5.03
C ILE A 107 -3.93 5.48 4.99
N ALA A 108 -3.98 6.31 3.94
CA ALA A 108 -5.00 7.35 3.80
C ALA A 108 -6.42 6.74 3.74
N LEU A 109 -6.63 5.70 2.93
CA LEU A 109 -7.90 5.00 2.85
C LEU A 109 -8.28 4.31 4.16
N SER A 110 -7.32 3.76 4.89
CA SER A 110 -7.55 3.15 6.20
C SER A 110 -7.96 4.18 7.26
N LEU A 111 -7.41 5.40 7.21
CA LEU A 111 -7.82 6.51 8.07
C LEU A 111 -9.22 6.98 7.72
N VAL A 112 -9.54 7.12 6.43
CA VAL A 112 -10.90 7.47 5.98
C VAL A 112 -11.90 6.40 6.45
N ALA A 113 -11.58 5.12 6.26
CA ALA A 113 -12.40 4.02 6.75
C ALA A 113 -12.57 4.07 8.27
N ALA A 114 -11.48 4.31 9.01
CA ALA A 114 -11.53 4.45 10.46
C ALA A 114 -12.42 5.63 10.90
N LEU A 115 -12.32 6.80 10.26
CA LEU A 115 -13.17 7.96 10.57
C LEU A 115 -14.65 7.69 10.30
N LEU A 116 -14.96 7.07 9.15
CA LEU A 116 -16.34 6.68 8.81
C LEU A 116 -16.90 5.68 9.83
N LEU A 117 -16.07 4.73 10.27
CA LEU A 117 -16.46 3.70 11.24
C LEU A 117 -16.34 4.17 12.70
N ASN A 118 -15.72 5.30 12.98
CA ASN A 118 -15.62 5.91 14.30
C ASN A 118 -16.74 6.92 14.55
N SER A 119 -17.18 7.63 13.51
CA SER A 119 -18.31 8.55 13.64
C SER A 119 -19.49 7.80 14.24
N GLU A 120 -20.04 8.25 15.36
CA GLU A 120 -21.35 7.80 15.79
C GLU A 120 -22.30 8.16 14.65
N ILE A 121 -22.56 7.22 13.74
CA ILE A 121 -23.58 7.40 12.73
C ILE A 121 -24.84 7.52 13.58
N LYS A 122 -25.31 8.76 13.80
CA LYS A 122 -26.63 9.01 14.37
C LYS A 122 -27.54 8.06 13.63
N PRO A 123 -28.08 7.02 14.27
CA PRO A 123 -28.85 6.03 13.56
C PRO A 123 -29.95 6.83 12.88
N LEU A 124 -29.98 6.79 11.55
CA LEU A 124 -31.11 7.31 10.76
C LEU A 124 -32.34 6.92 11.56
N SER A 125 -33.06 7.92 12.05
CA SER A 125 -34.18 7.80 12.99
C SER A 125 -34.82 6.43 12.85
N GLN A 126 -34.89 5.63 13.92
CA GLN A 126 -35.35 4.24 13.89
C GLN A 126 -36.74 4.06 13.20
N ARG A 127 -37.48 5.16 12.97
CA ARG A 127 -38.72 5.22 12.18
C ARG A 127 -38.53 5.31 10.66
N THR A 128 -37.47 5.92 10.15
CA THR A 128 -37.20 6.05 8.69
C THR A 128 -36.63 4.73 8.14
N GLY A 129 -35.71 4.11 8.88
CA GLY A 129 -34.96 2.90 8.46
C GLY A 129 -35.80 1.65 8.11
N LYS A 130 -37.02 1.48 8.64
CA LYS A 130 -37.86 0.32 8.31
C LYS A 130 -38.39 0.36 6.88
N LYS A 131 -38.72 1.56 6.37
CA LYS A 131 -39.24 1.72 5.01
C LYS A 131 -38.13 1.55 3.98
N GLU A 132 -36.96 2.15 4.20
CA GLU A 132 -35.81 2.01 3.29
C GLU A 132 -35.33 0.56 3.18
N ARG A 133 -35.31 -0.20 4.29
CA ARG A 133 -34.95 -1.64 4.30
C ARG A 133 -35.85 -2.51 3.43
N LEU A 134 -37.09 -2.07 3.16
CA LEU A 134 -38.06 -2.80 2.35
C LEU A 134 -38.12 -2.25 0.91
N ILE A 135 -37.90 -0.94 0.74
CA ILE A 135 -37.90 -0.26 -0.56
C ILE A 135 -36.65 -0.56 -1.38
N VAL A 136 -35.46 -0.53 -0.78
CA VAL A 136 -34.19 -0.78 -1.49
C VAL A 136 -34.15 -2.16 -2.18
N PRO A 137 -34.41 -3.29 -1.52
CA PRO A 137 -34.38 -4.59 -2.20
C PRO A 137 -35.45 -4.69 -3.27
N LEU A 138 -36.62 -4.06 -3.06
CA LEU A 138 -37.70 -4.03 -4.05
C LEU A 138 -37.28 -3.25 -5.31
N ILE A 139 -36.68 -2.06 -5.17
CA ILE A 139 -36.14 -1.27 -6.28
C ILE A 139 -35.02 -2.02 -6.97
N THR A 140 -34.12 -2.66 -6.21
CA THR A 140 -33.01 -3.44 -6.77
C THR A 140 -33.50 -4.62 -7.60
N ILE A 141 -34.49 -5.37 -7.12
CA ILE A 141 -35.05 -6.54 -7.84
C ILE A 141 -35.88 -6.08 -9.05
N ILE A 142 -36.77 -5.10 -8.88
CA ILE A 142 -37.61 -4.57 -9.97
C ILE A 142 -36.74 -3.93 -11.05
N GLY A 143 -35.75 -3.12 -10.66
CA GLY A 143 -34.82 -2.50 -11.60
C GLY A 143 -33.95 -3.52 -12.34
N ALA A 144 -33.45 -4.55 -11.64
CA ALA A 144 -32.71 -5.65 -12.29
C ALA A 144 -33.60 -6.42 -13.28
N GLY A 145 -34.86 -6.71 -12.91
CA GLY A 145 -35.83 -7.36 -13.79
C GLY A 145 -36.21 -6.51 -15.00
N ALA A 146 -36.39 -5.20 -14.82
CA ALA A 146 -36.64 -4.26 -15.90
C ALA A 146 -35.44 -4.16 -16.86
N MET A 147 -34.22 -4.10 -16.32
CA MET A 147 -32.99 -4.15 -17.11
C MET A 147 -32.90 -5.45 -17.91
N TYR A 148 -33.23 -6.59 -17.32
CA TYR A 148 -33.28 -7.88 -18.01
C TYR A 148 -34.30 -7.87 -19.17
N MET A 149 -35.52 -7.37 -18.94
CA MET A 149 -36.57 -7.28 -19.96
C MET A 149 -36.22 -6.31 -21.10
N LEU A 150 -35.47 -5.25 -20.80
CA LEU A 150 -34.96 -4.29 -21.79
C LEU A 150 -33.71 -4.80 -22.54
N GLY A 151 -33.30 -6.05 -22.32
CA GLY A 151 -32.14 -6.64 -22.98
C GLY A 151 -30.80 -6.07 -22.50
N ALA A 152 -30.74 -5.53 -21.29
CA ALA A 152 -29.49 -5.02 -20.74
C ALA A 152 -28.45 -6.13 -20.58
N HIS A 153 -27.19 -5.78 -20.79
CA HIS A 153 -26.07 -6.71 -20.68
C HIS A 153 -26.02 -7.35 -19.27
N PRO A 154 -25.74 -8.66 -19.14
CA PRO A 154 -25.69 -9.35 -17.84
C PRO A 154 -24.78 -8.68 -16.81
N GLY A 155 -23.65 -8.11 -17.26
CA GLY A 155 -22.73 -7.34 -16.40
C GLY A 155 -23.34 -6.08 -15.80
N GLY A 156 -24.23 -5.38 -16.53
CA GLY A 156 -24.93 -4.20 -16.02
C GLY A 156 -25.98 -4.57 -14.98
N ILE A 157 -26.69 -5.67 -15.18
CA ILE A 157 -27.64 -6.23 -14.21
C ILE A 157 -26.91 -6.65 -12.93
N PHE A 158 -25.76 -7.32 -13.06
CA PHE A 158 -24.91 -7.70 -11.94
C PHE A 158 -24.46 -6.47 -11.12
N LEU A 159 -24.02 -5.40 -11.78
CA LEU A 159 -23.60 -4.17 -11.08
C LEU A 159 -24.78 -3.50 -10.35
N PHE A 160 -25.97 -3.50 -10.96
CA PHE A 160 -27.17 -2.95 -10.33
C PHE A 160 -27.59 -3.75 -9.09
N LEU A 161 -27.55 -5.09 -9.17
CA LEU A 161 -27.78 -5.98 -8.03
C LEU A 161 -26.72 -5.80 -6.93
N LEU A 162 -25.45 -5.67 -7.31
CA LEU A 162 -24.34 -5.50 -6.37
C LEU A 162 -24.42 -4.18 -5.62
N THR A 163 -24.68 -3.07 -6.33
CA THR A 163 -24.87 -1.75 -5.72
C THR A 163 -26.09 -1.71 -4.82
N GLY A 164 -27.23 -2.27 -5.26
CA GLY A 164 -28.41 -2.43 -4.42
C GLY A 164 -28.17 -3.29 -3.17
N GLY A 165 -27.41 -4.38 -3.30
CA GLY A 165 -26.98 -5.22 -2.18
C GLY A 165 -26.05 -4.49 -1.20
N LEU A 166 -25.13 -3.66 -1.70
CA LEU A 166 -24.26 -2.81 -0.87
C LEU A 166 -25.05 -1.75 -0.11
N VAL A 167 -26.02 -1.10 -0.75
CA VAL A 167 -26.92 -0.14 -0.09
C VAL A 167 -27.82 -0.86 0.93
N LEU A 168 -28.30 -2.07 0.62
CA LEU A 168 -29.05 -2.87 1.58
C LEU A 168 -28.18 -3.20 2.81
N LEU A 169 -26.92 -3.60 2.57
CA LEU A 169 -25.95 -3.84 3.63
C LEU A 169 -25.79 -2.61 4.53
N THR A 170 -25.68 -1.40 3.98
CA THR A 170 -25.55 -0.17 4.79
C THR A 170 -26.77 0.15 5.64
N LEU A 171 -27.96 -0.23 5.18
CA LEU A 171 -29.22 0.00 5.90
C LEU A 171 -29.53 -1.07 6.94
N VAL A 172 -29.09 -2.30 6.71
CA VAL A 172 -29.38 -3.47 7.57
C VAL A 172 -28.30 -3.68 8.62
N VAL A 173 -27.03 -3.49 8.26
CA VAL A 173 -25.89 -3.90 9.07
C VAL A 173 -25.49 -2.78 10.04
N LYS A 174 -25.48 -3.11 11.34
CA LYS A 174 -24.96 -2.20 12.39
C LYS A 174 -23.48 -1.91 12.14
N GLN A 175 -23.01 -0.75 12.58
CA GLN A 175 -21.62 -0.29 12.46
C GLN A 175 -20.57 -1.35 12.86
N THR A 176 -20.87 -2.18 13.87
CA THR A 176 -20.03 -3.31 14.30
C THR A 176 -19.73 -4.30 13.18
N ALA A 177 -20.71 -4.65 12.36
CA ALA A 177 -20.51 -5.61 11.29
C ALA A 177 -19.89 -4.98 10.04
N PHE A 178 -19.99 -3.66 9.84
CA PHE A 178 -19.12 -2.93 8.90
C PHE A 178 -17.66 -3.01 9.30
N ARG A 179 -17.34 -2.78 10.58
CA ARG A 179 -15.96 -2.96 11.09
C ARG A 179 -15.45 -4.38 10.82
N THR A 180 -16.28 -5.41 11.02
CA THR A 180 -15.93 -6.80 10.71
C THR A 180 -15.73 -7.05 9.21
N MET A 181 -16.57 -6.50 8.33
CA MET A 181 -16.45 -6.69 6.87
C MET A 181 -15.17 -6.08 6.30
N PHE A 182 -14.79 -4.87 6.74
CA PHE A 182 -13.53 -4.26 6.32
C PHE A 182 -12.31 -5.05 6.79
N TYR A 183 -12.45 -5.79 7.89
CA TYR A 183 -11.38 -6.64 8.44
C TYR A 183 -11.33 -8.04 7.81
N LEU A 184 -12.42 -8.51 7.20
CA LEU A 184 -12.54 -9.86 6.63
C LEU A 184 -11.42 -10.26 5.65
N PRO A 185 -10.89 -9.37 4.79
CA PRO A 185 -9.75 -9.69 3.93
C PRO A 185 -8.51 -10.16 4.72
N HIS A 186 -8.31 -9.74 5.97
CA HIS A 186 -7.14 -10.13 6.76
C HIS A 186 -7.29 -11.49 7.44
N PHE A 187 -8.52 -11.97 7.63
CA PHE A 187 -8.77 -13.31 8.13
C PHE A 187 -8.65 -14.40 7.05
N THR A 188 -8.61 -14.02 5.78
CA THR A 188 -8.53 -14.99 4.68
C THR A 188 -7.07 -15.24 4.34
N SER A 189 -6.71 -16.49 4.01
CA SER A 189 -5.33 -16.82 3.59
C SER A 189 -4.92 -15.97 2.39
N GLY A 190 -3.74 -15.36 2.44
CA GLY A 190 -3.22 -14.49 1.38
C GLY A 190 -3.25 -15.19 0.01
N VAL A 191 -2.80 -16.44 -0.06
CA VAL A 191 -2.80 -17.26 -1.29
C VAL A 191 -4.21 -17.42 -1.87
N ALA A 192 -5.22 -17.69 -1.03
CA ALA A 192 -6.59 -17.85 -1.49
C ALA A 192 -7.15 -16.55 -2.09
N ILE A 193 -6.85 -15.41 -1.46
CA ILE A 193 -7.22 -14.09 -1.99
C ILE A 193 -6.53 -13.84 -3.33
N TYR A 194 -5.24 -14.13 -3.46
CA TYR A 194 -4.51 -13.93 -4.72
C TYR A 194 -5.08 -14.80 -5.85
N ILE A 195 -5.48 -16.04 -5.56
CA ILE A 195 -6.16 -16.91 -6.54
C ILE A 195 -7.50 -16.32 -6.97
N LEU A 196 -8.28 -15.78 -6.02
CA LEU A 196 -9.55 -15.12 -6.32
C LEU A 196 -9.33 -13.89 -7.22
N TRP A 197 -8.36 -13.03 -6.87
CA TRP A 197 -8.00 -11.87 -7.70
C TRP A 197 -7.49 -12.29 -9.09
N LYS A 198 -6.69 -13.36 -9.17
CA LYS A 198 -6.25 -13.94 -10.45
C LYS A 198 -7.44 -14.38 -11.30
N ALA A 199 -8.47 -14.97 -10.70
CA ALA A 199 -9.70 -15.32 -11.39
C ALA A 199 -10.50 -14.08 -11.82
N MET A 200 -10.57 -13.04 -10.97
CA MET A 200 -11.23 -11.78 -11.27
C MET A 200 -10.58 -11.02 -12.45
N TYR A 201 -9.25 -11.10 -12.56
CA TYR A 201 -8.44 -10.46 -13.59
C TYR A 201 -8.34 -11.26 -14.90
N ARG A 202 -9.03 -12.40 -15.04
CA ARG A 202 -9.02 -13.17 -16.29
C ARG A 202 -9.55 -12.30 -17.45
N PRO A 203 -8.82 -12.21 -18.59
CA PRO A 203 -9.20 -11.31 -19.67
C PRO A 203 -10.58 -11.57 -20.27
N GLU A 204 -10.95 -12.85 -20.47
CA GLU A 204 -12.17 -13.24 -21.17
C GLU A 204 -13.32 -13.63 -20.24
N THR A 205 -13.02 -14.29 -19.12
CA THR A 205 -14.02 -14.86 -18.20
C THR A 205 -14.13 -14.11 -16.88
N GLY A 206 -13.23 -13.15 -16.64
CA GLY A 206 -13.16 -12.43 -15.38
C GLY A 206 -14.35 -11.47 -15.20
N PRO A 207 -14.97 -11.42 -14.00
CA PRO A 207 -16.04 -10.47 -13.70
C PRO A 207 -15.65 -9.02 -13.96
N ILE A 208 -14.38 -8.64 -13.74
CA ILE A 208 -13.92 -7.26 -13.96
C ILE A 208 -14.07 -6.87 -15.43
N ASN A 209 -13.58 -7.72 -16.35
CA ASN A 209 -13.68 -7.44 -17.78
C ASN A 209 -15.10 -7.59 -18.30
N ASN A 210 -15.90 -8.50 -17.74
CA ASN A 210 -17.33 -8.62 -18.08
C ASN A 210 -18.14 -7.37 -17.72
N ILE A 211 -17.71 -6.61 -16.71
CA ILE A 211 -18.29 -5.32 -16.35
C ILE A 211 -17.71 -4.19 -17.20
N LEU A 212 -16.40 -4.22 -17.46
CA LEU A 212 -15.68 -3.14 -18.13
C LEU A 212 -15.93 -3.12 -19.65
N GLN A 213 -15.95 -4.27 -20.31
CA GLN A 213 -16.06 -4.38 -21.77
C GLN A 213 -17.34 -3.73 -22.34
N PRO A 214 -18.54 -3.91 -21.74
CA PRO A 214 -19.74 -3.21 -22.20
C PRO A 214 -19.61 -1.69 -22.12
N ILE A 215 -19.00 -1.16 -21.05
CA ILE A 215 -18.75 0.28 -20.88
C ILE A 215 -17.80 0.78 -21.97
N LEU A 216 -16.73 0.03 -22.23
CA LEU A 216 -15.78 0.34 -23.30
C LEU A 216 -16.43 0.30 -24.69
N ASN A 217 -17.33 -0.65 -24.95
CA ASN A 217 -18.08 -0.73 -26.21
C ASN A 217 -19.01 0.49 -26.38
N SER A 218 -19.69 0.93 -25.33
CA SER A 218 -20.50 2.16 -25.36
C SER A 218 -19.67 3.40 -25.64
N ILE A 219 -18.48 3.51 -25.01
CA ILE A 219 -17.54 4.61 -25.27
C ILE A 219 -17.04 4.54 -26.72
N ALA A 220 -16.64 3.37 -27.21
CA ALA A 220 -16.16 3.18 -28.58
C ALA A 220 -17.22 3.57 -29.62
N SER A 221 -18.48 3.18 -29.39
CA SER A 221 -19.62 3.56 -30.25
C SER A 221 -19.83 5.09 -30.27
N LEU A 222 -19.78 5.74 -29.11
CA LEU A 222 -19.87 7.20 -29.00
C LEU A 222 -18.71 7.89 -29.74
N VAL A 223 -17.48 7.38 -29.60
CA VAL A 223 -16.30 7.92 -30.28
C VAL A 223 -16.40 7.73 -31.80
N SER A 224 -16.86 6.58 -32.26
CA SER A 224 -17.02 6.30 -33.70
C SER A 224 -18.13 7.12 -34.38
N SER A 225 -19.15 7.54 -33.61
CA SER A 225 -20.27 8.34 -34.11
C SER A 225 -20.01 9.85 -34.07
N THR A 226 -18.88 10.29 -33.50
CA THR A 226 -18.54 11.69 -33.34
C THR A 226 -17.31 12.06 -34.17
N PRO A 227 -17.25 13.28 -34.77
CA PRO A 227 -16.09 13.72 -35.53
C PRO A 227 -14.79 13.68 -34.71
N ALA A 228 -13.73 13.12 -35.28
CA ALA A 228 -12.41 13.03 -34.63
C ALA A 228 -11.85 14.40 -34.20
N VAL A 229 -12.22 15.46 -34.93
CA VAL A 229 -11.83 16.84 -34.62
C VAL A 229 -12.34 17.28 -33.25
N LEU A 230 -13.53 16.84 -32.82
CA LEU A 230 -14.07 17.18 -31.49
C LEU A 230 -13.19 16.62 -30.37
N TRP A 231 -12.79 15.35 -30.47
CA TRP A 231 -11.91 14.70 -29.50
C TRP A 231 -10.52 15.30 -29.45
N GLN A 232 -9.95 15.64 -30.62
CA GLN A 232 -8.68 16.37 -30.69
C GLN A 232 -8.79 17.76 -30.07
N SER A 233 -9.90 18.46 -30.29
CA SER A 233 -10.16 19.77 -29.69
C SER A 233 -10.25 19.67 -28.17
N ILE A 234 -10.94 18.65 -27.64
CA ILE A 234 -10.98 18.35 -26.20
C ILE A 234 -9.57 18.04 -25.66
N GLY A 235 -8.78 17.25 -26.38
CA GLY A 235 -7.39 16.99 -26.01
C GLY A 235 -6.55 18.26 -25.93
N TRP A 236 -6.66 19.15 -26.92
CA TRP A 236 -6.00 20.46 -26.90
C TRP A 236 -6.50 21.38 -25.78
N LEU A 237 -7.79 21.33 -25.42
CA LEU A 237 -8.32 22.07 -24.27
C LEU A 237 -7.66 21.62 -22.96
N PHE A 238 -7.41 20.32 -22.76
CA PHE A 238 -6.65 19.83 -21.62
C PHE A 238 -5.20 20.32 -21.63
N VAL A 239 -4.54 20.35 -22.80
CA VAL A 239 -3.18 20.91 -22.93
C VAL A 239 -3.15 22.41 -22.62
N LEU A 240 -4.15 23.17 -23.07
CA LEU A 240 -4.28 24.60 -22.76
C LEU A 240 -4.55 24.82 -21.26
N ALA A 241 -5.44 24.03 -20.66
CA ALA A 241 -5.69 24.06 -19.22
C ALA A 241 -4.43 23.74 -18.41
N MET A 242 -3.65 22.77 -18.88
CA MET A 242 -2.35 22.40 -18.29
C MET A 242 -1.34 23.55 -18.39
N ALA A 243 -1.22 24.20 -19.55
CA ALA A 243 -0.32 25.35 -19.72
C ALA A 243 -0.76 26.56 -18.86
N GLY A 244 -2.06 26.85 -18.80
CA GLY A 244 -2.62 27.92 -17.97
C GLY A 244 -2.39 27.66 -16.49
N PHE A 245 -2.65 26.45 -16.02
CA PHE A 245 -2.37 26.06 -14.63
C PHE A 245 -0.88 26.11 -14.31
N PHE A 246 -0.01 25.71 -15.24
CA PHE A 246 1.43 25.77 -15.05
C PHE A 246 1.91 27.22 -14.86
N LEU A 247 1.50 28.14 -15.74
CA LEU A 247 1.82 29.56 -15.62
C LEU A 247 1.29 30.15 -14.30
N TRP A 248 0.04 29.88 -13.97
CA TRP A 248 -0.56 30.32 -12.72
C TRP A 248 0.18 29.78 -11.48
N SER A 249 0.56 28.50 -11.52
CA SER A 249 1.28 27.85 -10.43
C SER A 249 2.69 28.40 -10.26
N VAL A 250 3.42 28.62 -11.36
CA VAL A 250 4.76 29.22 -11.32
C VAL A 250 4.69 30.65 -10.78
N VAL A 251 3.77 31.47 -11.27
CA VAL A 251 3.58 32.85 -10.78
C VAL A 251 3.25 32.85 -9.29
N THR A 252 2.31 32.01 -8.85
CA THR A 252 1.94 31.89 -7.44
C THR A 252 3.11 31.45 -6.57
N LEU A 253 3.93 30.51 -7.06
CA LEU A 253 5.07 29.97 -6.33
C LEU A 253 6.21 31.00 -6.25
N VAL A 254 6.44 31.79 -7.31
CA VAL A 254 7.40 32.91 -7.29
C VAL A 254 6.96 34.00 -6.33
N ILE A 255 5.69 34.41 -6.34
CA ILE A 255 5.14 35.41 -5.42
C ILE A 255 5.31 34.92 -3.98
N LYS A 256 4.82 33.73 -3.66
CA LYS A 256 4.87 33.19 -2.30
C LYS A 256 6.28 32.86 -1.80
N PHE A 257 7.22 32.54 -2.70
CA PHE A 257 8.62 32.36 -2.33
C PHE A 257 9.29 33.71 -2.05
N LYS A 258 8.95 34.75 -2.83
CA LYS A 258 9.44 36.12 -2.63
C LYS A 258 8.90 36.74 -1.34
N ASP A 259 7.66 36.44 -1.00
CA ASP A 259 6.99 36.93 0.20
C ASP A 259 7.35 36.12 1.47
N GLU A 260 8.29 35.16 1.37
CA GLU A 260 8.71 34.22 2.43
C GLU A 260 7.57 33.38 3.06
N ASP A 261 6.38 33.38 2.45
CA ASP A 261 5.20 32.61 2.86
C ASP A 261 5.42 31.08 2.76
N ILE A 262 6.35 30.63 1.92
CA ILE A 262 6.64 29.20 1.72
C ILE A 262 8.14 28.92 1.87
N GLY A 263 8.48 28.11 2.87
CA GLY A 263 9.83 27.55 3.03
C GLY A 263 10.18 26.46 1.99
N VAL A 264 11.45 26.04 1.96
CA VAL A 264 11.98 25.06 0.98
C VAL A 264 11.14 23.77 0.88
N ILE A 265 10.61 23.28 2.01
CA ILE A 265 9.75 22.09 2.03
C ILE A 265 8.44 22.33 1.28
N GLY A 266 7.77 23.46 1.51
CA GLY A 266 6.52 23.78 0.82
C GLY A 266 6.73 24.04 -0.67
N LEU A 267 7.90 24.53 -1.07
CA LEU A 267 8.30 24.65 -2.47
C LEU A 267 8.42 23.28 -3.15
N ILE A 268 9.05 22.30 -2.49
CA ILE A 268 9.15 20.92 -2.99
C ILE A 268 7.76 20.30 -3.17
N PHE A 269 6.87 20.43 -2.16
CA PHE A 269 5.50 19.90 -2.26
C PHE A 269 4.70 20.57 -3.39
N SER A 270 4.88 21.87 -3.58
CA SER A 270 4.21 22.61 -4.66
C SER A 270 4.69 22.14 -6.03
N ILE A 271 6.01 21.96 -6.21
CA ILE A 271 6.58 21.41 -7.45
C ILE A 271 6.06 19.98 -7.71
N LEU A 272 6.01 19.14 -6.68
CA LEU A 272 5.47 17.79 -6.79
C LEU A 272 3.99 17.80 -7.19
N GLY A 273 3.19 18.68 -6.57
CA GLY A 273 1.77 18.86 -6.91
C GLY A 273 1.57 19.31 -8.36
N ILE A 274 2.40 20.25 -8.84
CA ILE A 274 2.40 20.69 -10.24
C ILE A 274 2.74 19.52 -11.16
N ALA A 275 3.77 18.72 -10.85
CA ALA A 275 4.17 17.57 -11.66
C ALA A 275 3.08 16.49 -11.72
N ILE A 276 2.39 16.23 -10.61
CA ILE A 276 1.25 15.30 -10.55
C ILE A 276 0.10 15.83 -11.42
N PHE A 277 -0.27 17.11 -11.26
CA PHE A 277 -1.32 17.72 -12.07
C PHE A 277 -0.99 17.67 -13.56
N PHE A 278 0.25 17.98 -13.93
CA PHE A 278 0.72 17.93 -15.31
C PHE A 278 0.62 16.51 -15.89
N THR A 279 0.99 15.51 -15.10
CA THR A 279 0.89 14.10 -15.50
C THR A 279 -0.58 13.67 -15.67
N LEU A 280 -1.46 14.05 -14.74
CA LEU A 280 -2.88 13.70 -14.78
C LEU A 280 -3.61 14.39 -15.94
N ILE A 281 -3.50 15.71 -16.05
CA ILE A 281 -4.19 16.46 -17.12
C ILE A 281 -3.57 16.17 -18.48
N GLY A 282 -2.24 16.05 -18.56
CA GLY A 282 -1.54 15.70 -19.78
C GLY A 282 -1.93 14.30 -20.28
N SER A 283 -2.02 13.31 -19.38
CA SER A 283 -2.50 11.96 -19.74
C SER A 283 -3.96 11.96 -20.18
N LEU A 284 -4.84 12.71 -19.50
CA LEU A 284 -6.24 12.87 -19.93
C LEU A 284 -6.33 13.48 -21.32
N GLY A 285 -5.60 14.57 -21.59
CA GLY A 285 -5.55 15.20 -22.90
C GLY A 285 -4.99 14.28 -24.00
N TYR A 286 -3.94 13.52 -23.67
CA TYR A 286 -3.36 12.52 -24.57
C TYR A 286 -4.34 11.39 -24.91
N VAL A 287 -5.03 10.87 -23.91
CA VAL A 287 -6.04 9.81 -24.06
C VAL A 287 -7.22 10.32 -24.89
N THR A 288 -7.81 11.47 -24.54
CA THR A 288 -8.98 11.99 -25.27
C THR A 288 -8.63 12.36 -26.70
N GLY A 289 -7.44 12.93 -26.95
CA GLY A 289 -7.02 13.33 -28.30
C GLY A 289 -6.72 12.16 -29.23
N ASN A 290 -6.24 11.02 -28.69
CA ASN A 290 -5.94 9.83 -29.47
C ASN A 290 -7.06 8.78 -29.47
N LEU A 291 -8.11 8.98 -28.67
CA LEU A 291 -9.22 8.03 -28.53
C LEU A 291 -9.84 7.60 -29.88
N PRO A 292 -10.12 8.52 -30.84
CA PRO A 292 -10.64 8.12 -32.14
C PRO A 292 -9.69 7.26 -32.95
N LYS A 293 -8.38 7.52 -32.85
CA LYS A 293 -7.35 6.72 -33.53
C LYS A 293 -7.30 5.30 -32.96
N TRP A 294 -7.31 5.16 -31.64
CA TRP A 294 -7.31 3.85 -31.00
C TRP A 294 -8.53 3.01 -31.35
N VAL A 295 -9.72 3.63 -31.36
CA VAL A 295 -10.96 2.97 -31.78
C VAL A 295 -10.86 2.52 -33.24
N ALA A 296 -10.35 3.37 -34.13
CA ALA A 296 -10.21 3.05 -35.54
C ALA A 296 -9.16 1.97 -35.83
N GLU A 297 -7.99 2.04 -35.18
CA GLU A 297 -6.85 1.12 -35.39
C GLU A 297 -7.10 -0.27 -34.80
N GLN A 298 -7.74 -0.34 -33.64
CA GLN A 298 -7.97 -1.61 -32.94
C GLN A 298 -9.34 -2.23 -33.29
N GLY A 299 -10.21 -1.49 -34.00
CA GLY A 299 -11.59 -1.93 -34.27
C GLY A 299 -12.50 -1.87 -33.04
N GLY A 300 -12.14 -1.08 -32.02
CA GLY A 300 -12.88 -0.94 -30.77
C GLY A 300 -11.99 -0.58 -29.59
N LEU A 301 -12.56 -0.61 -28.38
CA LEU A 301 -11.82 -0.53 -27.11
C LEU A 301 -11.92 -1.88 -26.42
N PHE A 302 -10.78 -2.45 -26.02
CA PHE A 302 -10.73 -3.75 -25.36
C PHE A 302 -10.32 -3.60 -23.90
N ALA A 303 -10.97 -4.39 -23.04
CA ALA A 303 -10.60 -4.48 -21.65
C ALA A 303 -9.15 -4.98 -21.51
N PRO A 304 -8.39 -4.44 -20.54
CA PRO A 304 -6.97 -4.73 -20.45
C PRO A 304 -6.71 -6.18 -20.05
N SER A 305 -5.64 -6.75 -20.61
CA SER A 305 -5.08 -8.04 -20.18
C SER A 305 -4.28 -7.85 -18.90
N TRP A 306 -4.98 -7.73 -17.77
CA TRP A 306 -4.45 -7.31 -16.47
C TRP A 306 -3.14 -7.97 -16.08
N LEU A 307 -3.03 -9.30 -16.17
CA LEU A 307 -1.86 -10.04 -15.66
C LEU A 307 -0.86 -10.44 -16.75
N VAL A 308 -1.27 -10.40 -18.02
CA VAL A 308 -0.44 -10.85 -19.16
C VAL A 308 0.27 -9.70 -19.84
N SER A 309 -0.27 -8.48 -19.75
CA SER A 309 0.34 -7.29 -20.36
C SER A 309 1.43 -6.68 -19.47
N VAL A 310 2.57 -6.33 -20.07
CA VAL A 310 3.68 -5.66 -19.37
C VAL A 310 3.24 -4.31 -18.78
N GLN A 311 2.29 -3.65 -19.44
CA GLN A 311 1.78 -2.34 -19.03
C GLN A 311 0.79 -2.47 -17.86
N TRP A 312 -0.01 -3.54 -17.83
CA TRP A 312 -1.11 -3.69 -16.85
C TRP A 312 -0.79 -4.58 -15.66
N ALA A 313 0.19 -5.50 -15.77
CA ALA A 313 0.51 -6.45 -14.70
C ALA A 313 0.91 -5.74 -13.40
N LYS A 314 1.77 -4.72 -13.48
CA LYS A 314 2.17 -3.94 -12.31
C LYS A 314 1.01 -3.13 -11.71
N PRO A 315 0.25 -2.32 -12.49
CA PRO A 315 -0.96 -1.67 -11.98
C PRO A 315 -1.99 -2.61 -11.37
N ALA A 316 -2.20 -3.80 -11.95
CA ALA A 316 -3.13 -4.80 -11.41
C ALA A 316 -2.69 -5.26 -10.02
N LEU A 317 -1.39 -5.54 -9.82
CA LEU A 317 -0.87 -5.86 -8.50
C LEU A 317 -0.96 -4.67 -7.53
N LEU A 318 -0.74 -3.44 -8.00
CA LEU A 318 -0.89 -2.23 -7.17
C LEU A 318 -2.33 -2.05 -6.68
N ILE A 319 -3.34 -2.23 -7.53
CA ILE A 319 -4.76 -2.13 -7.16
C ILE A 319 -5.10 -3.14 -6.07
N MET A 320 -4.65 -4.38 -6.23
CA MET A 320 -4.85 -5.43 -5.22
C MET A 320 -4.10 -5.11 -3.92
N ALA A 321 -2.89 -4.56 -4.00
CA ALA A 321 -2.12 -4.13 -2.83
C ALA A 321 -2.82 -2.99 -2.07
N VAL A 322 -3.42 -2.02 -2.78
CA VAL A 322 -4.23 -0.95 -2.18
C VAL A 322 -5.47 -1.53 -1.48
N PHE A 323 -6.15 -2.48 -2.12
CA PHE A 323 -7.29 -3.17 -1.51
C PHE A 323 -6.90 -3.86 -0.20
N PHE A 324 -5.78 -4.58 -0.19
CA PHE A 324 -5.28 -5.25 1.01
C PHE A 324 -4.88 -4.26 2.10
N ALA A 325 -4.21 -3.16 1.72
CA ALA A 325 -3.75 -2.13 2.63
C ALA A 325 -4.90 -1.34 3.27
N MET A 326 -5.98 -1.05 2.52
CA MET A 326 -7.16 -0.33 3.01
C MET A 326 -7.92 -1.11 4.08
N GLY A 327 -8.14 -2.42 3.88
CA GLY A 327 -8.87 -3.27 4.83
C GLY A 327 -8.03 -3.77 6.01
N SER A 328 -6.84 -3.22 6.23
CA SER A 328 -5.82 -3.81 7.11
C SER A 328 -5.85 -3.39 8.57
N ASN A 329 -4.95 -4.02 9.32
CA ASN A 329 -4.55 -3.67 10.68
C ASN A 329 -4.39 -2.15 10.89
N ASN A 330 -3.99 -1.39 9.87
CA ASN A 330 -3.86 0.07 9.95
C ASN A 330 -5.18 0.76 10.33
N MET A 331 -6.30 0.30 9.79
CA MET A 331 -7.63 0.84 10.14
C MET A 331 -7.95 0.58 11.61
N LEU A 332 -7.62 -0.60 12.15
CA LEU A 332 -7.84 -0.93 13.56
C LEU A 332 -6.97 -0.09 14.49
N LEU A 333 -5.71 0.12 14.12
CA LEU A 333 -4.80 0.99 14.85
C LEU A 333 -5.35 2.43 14.88
N TYR A 334 -5.85 2.94 13.76
CA TYR A 334 -6.51 4.25 13.72
C TYR A 334 -7.81 4.28 14.52
N LEU A 335 -8.66 3.25 14.44
CA LEU A 335 -9.89 3.17 15.24
C LEU A 335 -9.58 3.17 16.74
N ALA A 336 -8.59 2.40 17.18
CA ALA A 336 -8.16 2.37 18.57
C ALA A 336 -7.63 3.73 19.02
N ALA A 337 -6.82 4.39 18.20
CA ALA A 337 -6.29 5.72 18.48
C ALA A 337 -7.39 6.80 18.53
N LEU A 338 -8.34 6.77 17.58
CA LEU A 338 -9.48 7.69 17.54
C LEU A 338 -10.36 7.58 18.78
N ASN A 339 -10.57 6.36 19.30
CA ASN A 339 -11.33 6.15 20.54
C ASN A 339 -10.64 6.72 21.79
N ASN A 340 -9.31 6.91 21.75
CA ASN A 340 -8.55 7.47 22.86
C ASN A 340 -8.48 9.00 22.82
N VAL A 341 -8.95 9.65 21.74
CA VAL A 341 -8.94 11.12 21.65
C VAL A 341 -9.97 11.70 22.62
N PRO A 342 -9.58 12.54 23.59
CA PRO A 342 -10.52 13.10 24.55
C PRO A 342 -11.61 13.95 23.88
N THR A 343 -12.88 13.71 24.24
CA THR A 343 -14.03 14.41 23.63
C THR A 343 -14.03 15.92 23.89
N HIS A 344 -13.51 16.35 25.05
CA HIS A 344 -13.46 17.77 25.42
C HIS A 344 -12.64 18.63 24.43
N LEU A 345 -11.67 18.06 23.71
CA LEU A 345 -10.93 18.77 22.67
C LEU A 345 -11.83 19.12 21.48
N TYR A 346 -12.76 18.22 21.12
CA TYR A 346 -13.73 18.48 20.07
C TYR A 346 -14.81 19.47 20.50
N ASP A 347 -15.22 19.43 21.75
CA ASP A 347 -16.19 20.36 22.33
C ASP A 347 -15.61 21.78 22.44
N ALA A 348 -14.37 21.90 22.91
CA ALA A 348 -13.64 23.17 22.93
C ALA A 348 -13.52 23.76 21.52
N ALA A 349 -13.08 22.97 20.54
CA ALA A 349 -12.99 23.43 19.15
C ALA A 349 -14.36 23.82 18.56
N ALA A 350 -15.46 23.16 18.98
CA ALA A 350 -16.81 23.52 18.56
C ALA A 350 -17.27 24.85 19.17
N ILE A 351 -16.91 25.14 20.42
CA ILE A 351 -17.14 26.44 21.09
C ILE A 351 -16.36 27.54 20.37
N ASP A 352 -15.13 27.25 19.93
CA ASP A 352 -14.28 28.17 19.15
C ASP A 352 -14.75 28.34 17.68
N GLY A 353 -15.87 27.72 17.29
CA GLY A 353 -16.43 27.84 15.94
C GLY A 353 -15.70 27.04 14.85
N ALA A 354 -14.86 26.08 15.23
CA ALA A 354 -14.08 25.29 14.28
C ALA A 354 -14.96 24.34 13.45
N ASN A 355 -14.83 24.42 12.12
CA ASN A 355 -15.50 23.52 11.20
C ASN A 355 -14.90 22.09 11.24
N ALA A 356 -15.52 21.12 10.58
CA ALA A 356 -15.08 19.72 10.61
C ALA A 356 -13.65 19.52 10.06
N TRP A 357 -13.26 20.32 9.06
CA TRP A 357 -11.92 20.25 8.46
C TRP A 357 -10.85 20.81 9.39
N GLN A 358 -11.14 21.94 10.05
CA GLN A 358 -10.28 22.54 11.08
C GLN A 358 -10.13 21.60 12.27
N ARG A 359 -11.22 20.97 12.74
CA ARG A 359 -11.15 19.96 13.81
C ARG A 359 -10.30 18.75 13.41
N PHE A 360 -10.40 18.29 12.16
CA PHE A 360 -9.56 17.20 11.67
C PHE A 360 -8.06 17.55 11.73
N TRP A 361 -7.65 18.69 11.17
CA TRP A 361 -6.22 19.04 11.10
C TRP A 361 -5.63 19.52 12.42
N ASN A 362 -6.41 20.19 13.27
CA ASN A 362 -5.91 20.81 14.50
C ASN A 362 -6.15 19.96 15.75
N VAL A 363 -7.10 19.01 15.73
CA VAL A 363 -7.39 18.14 16.87
C VAL A 363 -7.09 16.68 16.53
N THR A 364 -7.70 16.14 15.47
CA THR A 364 -7.60 14.70 15.18
C THR A 364 -6.20 14.30 14.68
N TRP A 365 -5.67 14.96 13.65
CA TRP A 365 -4.40 14.60 13.02
C TRP A 365 -3.20 14.66 13.99
N PRO A 366 -3.03 15.69 14.84
CA PRO A 366 -1.94 15.72 15.82
C PRO A 366 -2.05 14.59 16.84
N GLN A 367 -3.27 14.29 17.32
CA GLN A 367 -3.50 13.20 18.27
C GLN A 367 -3.26 11.81 17.66
N LEU A 368 -3.43 11.67 16.34
CA LEU A 368 -3.12 10.45 15.62
C LEU A 368 -1.64 10.33 15.21
N ALA A 369 -0.84 11.38 15.32
CA ALA A 369 0.56 11.39 14.86
C ALA A 369 1.41 10.23 15.39
N PRO A 370 1.35 9.83 16.68
CA PRO A 370 2.11 8.68 17.20
C PRO A 370 1.70 7.36 16.51
N THR A 371 0.40 7.19 16.26
CA THR A 371 -0.15 6.00 15.60
C THR A 371 0.20 5.99 14.12
N THR A 372 0.04 7.11 13.42
CA THR A 372 0.44 7.27 12.02
C THR A 372 1.93 6.95 11.83
N PHE A 373 2.78 7.45 12.71
CA PHE A 373 4.22 7.21 12.69
C PHE A 373 4.54 5.72 12.82
N PHE A 374 3.94 5.04 13.79
CA PHE A 374 4.08 3.60 13.97
C PHE A 374 3.62 2.82 12.72
N ILE A 375 2.46 3.19 12.15
CA ILE A 375 1.92 2.58 10.94
C ILE A 375 2.89 2.75 9.75
N VAL A 376 3.46 3.95 9.55
CA VAL A 376 4.38 4.21 8.44
C VAL A 376 5.66 3.38 8.56
N ILE A 377 6.22 3.24 9.77
CA ILE A 377 7.39 2.39 10.00
C ILE A 377 7.07 0.94 9.66
N MET A 378 5.98 0.40 10.23
CA MET A 378 5.59 -0.99 10.01
C MET A 378 5.30 -1.24 8.53
N ALA A 379 4.54 -0.36 7.89
CA ALA A 379 4.19 -0.49 6.49
C ALA A 379 5.42 -0.40 5.57
N THR A 380 6.43 0.42 5.90
CA THR A 380 7.69 0.50 5.14
C THR A 380 8.46 -0.83 5.21
N ILE A 381 8.55 -1.42 6.41
CA ILE A 381 9.20 -2.72 6.62
C ILE A 381 8.47 -3.81 5.83
N TYR A 382 7.15 -3.90 5.98
CA TYR A 382 6.32 -4.87 5.24
C TYR A 382 6.33 -4.63 3.73
N GLY A 383 6.41 -3.38 3.28
CA GLY A 383 6.48 -3.02 1.88
C GLY A 383 7.71 -3.55 1.17
N LEU A 384 8.88 -3.39 1.80
CA LEU A 384 10.16 -3.85 1.25
C LEU A 384 10.30 -5.38 1.28
N GLN A 385 9.68 -6.05 2.24
CA GLN A 385 9.66 -7.51 2.34
C GLN A 385 8.50 -8.15 1.57
N GLY A 386 7.51 -7.35 1.18
CA GLY A 386 6.22 -7.82 0.64
C GLY A 386 6.22 -8.13 -0.86
N GLY A 387 5.03 -8.45 -1.36
CA GLY A 387 4.75 -8.65 -2.78
C GLY A 387 5.27 -9.97 -3.37
N PHE A 388 6.05 -10.77 -2.63
CA PHE A 388 6.51 -12.09 -3.09
C PHE A 388 5.36 -13.04 -3.44
N GLU A 389 4.50 -13.34 -2.47
CA GLU A 389 3.41 -14.30 -2.67
C GLU A 389 2.44 -13.82 -3.76
N GLN A 390 2.16 -12.53 -3.75
CA GLN A 390 1.31 -11.88 -4.74
C GLN A 390 1.87 -12.04 -6.16
N ALA A 391 3.14 -11.67 -6.38
CA ALA A 391 3.79 -11.80 -7.68
C ALA A 391 3.91 -13.26 -8.11
N ARG A 392 4.23 -14.17 -7.19
CA ARG A 392 4.37 -15.60 -7.49
C ARG A 392 3.04 -16.23 -7.89
N VAL A 393 1.98 -16.03 -7.12
CA VAL A 393 0.68 -16.68 -7.34
C VAL A 393 -0.05 -16.10 -8.55
N MET A 394 -0.02 -14.78 -8.73
CA MET A 394 -0.82 -14.10 -9.74
C MET A 394 -0.16 -14.08 -11.12
N THR A 395 1.15 -13.80 -11.19
CA THR A 395 1.86 -13.51 -12.45
C THR A 395 3.12 -14.33 -12.68
N GLU A 396 3.56 -15.11 -11.69
CA GLU A 396 4.85 -15.81 -11.68
C GLU A 396 6.04 -14.85 -11.92
N GLY A 397 5.88 -13.55 -11.63
CA GLY A 397 6.87 -12.50 -11.88
C GLY A 397 6.81 -11.92 -13.30
N GLY A 398 5.96 -12.48 -14.15
CA GLY A 398 5.76 -12.03 -15.52
C GLY A 398 4.86 -10.79 -15.67
N PRO A 399 4.69 -10.33 -16.92
CA PRO A 399 5.53 -10.67 -18.07
C PRO A 399 6.91 -9.99 -17.97
N ALA A 400 7.95 -10.63 -18.51
CA ALA A 400 9.33 -10.11 -18.57
C ALA A 400 9.90 -9.62 -17.22
N GLY A 401 9.59 -10.26 -16.09
CA GLY A 401 10.08 -9.83 -14.76
C GLY A 401 9.51 -8.48 -14.30
N SER A 402 8.38 -8.04 -14.87
CA SER A 402 7.77 -6.75 -14.57
C SER A 402 7.16 -6.71 -13.17
N THR A 403 6.75 -7.85 -12.63
CA THR A 403 6.10 -7.94 -11.31
C THR A 403 6.98 -8.57 -10.23
N THR A 404 8.18 -9.03 -10.58
CA THR A 404 9.15 -9.60 -9.63
C THR A 404 9.63 -8.54 -8.63
N THR A 405 9.40 -8.78 -7.33
CA THR A 405 9.92 -7.97 -6.22
C THR A 405 11.28 -8.45 -5.75
N LEU A 406 11.97 -7.67 -4.90
CA LEU A 406 13.26 -8.09 -4.33
C LEU A 406 13.15 -9.38 -3.51
N SER A 407 12.09 -9.52 -2.70
CA SER A 407 11.82 -10.77 -1.97
C SER A 407 11.63 -11.95 -2.91
N TYR A 408 10.96 -11.74 -4.06
CA TYR A 408 10.83 -12.80 -5.05
C TYR A 408 12.14 -13.10 -5.76
N TYR A 409 12.95 -12.09 -6.06
CA TYR A 409 14.29 -12.29 -6.62
C TYR A 409 15.21 -13.09 -5.70
N LEU A 410 15.18 -12.80 -4.39
CA LEU A 410 15.86 -13.59 -3.36
C LEU A 410 15.41 -15.05 -3.41
N TYR A 411 14.09 -15.28 -3.47
CA TYR A 411 13.53 -16.63 -3.57
C TYR A 411 14.01 -17.36 -4.82
N LEU A 412 13.90 -16.72 -6.01
CA LEU A 412 14.37 -17.30 -7.27
C LEU A 412 15.85 -17.67 -7.19
N THR A 413 16.68 -16.76 -6.66
CA THR A 413 18.13 -17.00 -6.55
C THR A 413 18.46 -18.14 -5.58
N GLY A 414 17.74 -18.26 -4.47
CA GLY A 414 18.05 -19.24 -3.43
C GLY A 414 17.44 -20.62 -3.67
N PHE A 415 16.23 -20.66 -4.20
CA PHE A 415 15.42 -21.88 -4.26
C PHE A 415 15.14 -22.39 -5.68
N ASP A 416 15.28 -21.55 -6.70
CA ASP A 416 15.14 -21.98 -8.10
C ASP A 416 16.52 -22.10 -8.76
N ASP A 417 17.38 -21.08 -8.61
CA ASP A 417 18.77 -21.10 -9.09
C ASP A 417 19.73 -21.79 -8.12
N PHE A 418 19.29 -22.12 -6.91
CA PHE A 418 20.06 -22.83 -5.87
C PHE A 418 21.31 -22.12 -5.32
N ARG A 419 21.52 -20.85 -5.66
CA ARG A 419 22.69 -20.05 -5.26
C ARG A 419 22.49 -19.39 -3.89
N LEU A 420 22.56 -20.19 -2.83
CA LEU A 420 22.32 -19.74 -1.44
C LEU A 420 23.25 -18.62 -0.95
N GLY A 421 24.52 -18.62 -1.35
CA GLY A 421 25.46 -17.55 -0.99
C GLY A 421 25.06 -16.20 -1.59
N MET A 422 24.65 -16.21 -2.87
CA MET A 422 24.12 -15.02 -3.55
C MET A 422 22.77 -14.57 -2.97
N ALA A 423 21.86 -15.52 -2.71
CA ALA A 423 20.57 -15.23 -2.09
C ALA A 423 20.73 -14.60 -0.70
N SER A 424 21.69 -15.08 0.08
CA SER A 424 22.05 -14.50 1.38
C SER A 424 22.61 -13.09 1.25
N ALA A 425 23.45 -12.82 0.24
CA ALA A 425 23.94 -11.46 -0.04
C ALA A 425 22.80 -10.49 -0.43
N ILE A 426 21.81 -10.95 -1.20
CA ILE A 426 20.60 -10.18 -1.50
C ILE A 426 19.81 -9.92 -0.20
N ALA A 427 19.62 -10.93 0.65
CA ALA A 427 18.91 -10.81 1.92
C ALA A 427 19.54 -9.75 2.85
N TRP A 428 20.86 -9.78 3.00
CA TRP A 428 21.59 -8.83 3.83
C TRP A 428 21.62 -7.41 3.23
N THR A 429 21.62 -7.31 1.91
CA THR A 429 21.44 -6.01 1.23
C THR A 429 20.05 -5.45 1.50
N MET A 430 19.00 -6.27 1.40
CA MET A 430 17.63 -5.87 1.76
C MET A 430 17.54 -5.47 3.23
N PHE A 431 18.16 -6.23 4.15
CA PHE A 431 18.22 -5.88 5.56
C PHE A 431 18.84 -4.49 5.78
N ALA A 432 19.98 -4.20 5.16
CA ALA A 432 20.63 -2.90 5.26
C ALA A 432 19.75 -1.76 4.70
N LEU A 433 19.03 -1.99 3.60
CA LEU A 433 18.08 -1.04 3.03
C LEU A 433 16.92 -0.76 3.99
N ILE A 434 16.28 -1.81 4.51
CA ILE A 434 15.18 -1.71 5.48
C ILE A 434 15.65 -0.98 6.73
N PHE A 435 16.79 -1.39 7.30
CA PHE A 435 17.37 -0.77 8.48
C PHE A 435 17.64 0.72 8.29
N THR A 436 18.24 1.09 7.15
CA THR A 436 18.51 2.50 6.81
C THR A 436 17.21 3.30 6.70
N MET A 437 16.20 2.77 5.99
CA MET A 437 14.90 3.44 5.87
C MET A 437 14.18 3.56 7.22
N THR A 438 14.24 2.53 8.06
CA THR A 438 13.66 2.56 9.42
C THR A 438 14.36 3.59 10.30
N MET A 439 15.69 3.69 10.25
CA MET A 439 16.44 4.71 10.99
C MET A 439 16.09 6.12 10.51
N VAL A 440 15.98 6.33 9.20
CA VAL A 440 15.54 7.61 8.62
C VAL A 440 14.14 7.96 9.11
N ASN A 441 13.19 7.04 8.97
CA ASN A 441 11.82 7.23 9.45
C ASN A 441 11.81 7.58 10.94
N TRP A 442 12.53 6.83 11.78
CA TRP A 442 12.63 7.07 13.21
C TRP A 442 13.13 8.48 13.52
N ARG A 443 14.23 8.89 12.87
CA ARG A 443 14.89 10.17 13.14
C ARG A 443 13.99 11.38 12.86
N TYR A 444 13.20 11.32 11.81
CA TYR A 444 12.35 12.44 11.37
C TYR A 444 10.95 12.40 12.00
N GLY A 445 10.36 11.23 12.21
CA GLY A 445 9.01 11.14 12.76
C GLY A 445 8.90 11.47 14.26
N ASN A 446 9.97 11.26 15.05
CA ASN A 446 9.98 11.66 16.47
C ASN A 446 9.85 13.19 16.71
N ARG A 447 10.07 14.02 15.69
CA ARG A 447 9.95 15.49 15.83
C ARG A 447 8.50 15.99 15.74
N MET A 448 7.61 15.27 15.06
CA MET A 448 6.21 15.67 14.87
C MET A 448 5.29 15.25 16.03
N VAL A 449 5.82 14.51 17.01
CA VAL A 449 5.06 13.94 18.14
C VAL A 449 5.29 14.72 19.45
N ASN A 450 6.35 15.52 19.52
CA ASN A 450 6.80 16.17 20.77
C ASN A 450 6.70 17.70 20.77
N ASP A 451 6.25 18.30 19.68
CA ASP A 451 5.98 19.74 19.52
C ASP A 451 4.51 19.91 19.11
#